data_AF-A0A1J7IYK9-F1
#
_entry.id   AF-A0A1J7IYK9-F1
#
_cell.length_a   1.000
_cell.length_b   1.000
_cell.length_c   1.000
_cell.angle_alpha   90.00
_cell.angle_beta   90.00
_cell.angle_gamma   90.00
#
_symmetry.space_group_name_H-M   'P 1'
#
loop_
_entity.id
_entity.type
_entity.pdbx_description
1 polymer ?
#
loop_
_entity_poly.entity_id
_entity_poly.type
_entity_poly.pdbx_seq_one_letter_code
_entity_poly.pdbx_strand_id
1 'polypeptide(L)'
;MSFVTRRALSTLIPPKVASPKAIGANPDALRMQRVVNFYEKLPRGPAPEVKATGLLGRYQAKHFGKNPSGKPILHAIGFLLVVGYAQNYYFHLRHHKNNAH
;
A
#
# COMPACT_ATOMS: atom_id res chain seq x y z
N MET A 1 -51.61 17.84 12.83
CA MET A 1 -50.22 17.85 13.37
C MET A 1 -49.33 17.11 12.39
N SER A 2 -48.43 17.82 11.71
CA SER A 2 -47.56 17.25 10.66
C SER A 2 -46.26 16.73 11.30
N PHE A 3 -46.03 15.41 11.22
CA PHE A 3 -44.76 14.81 11.61
C PHE A 3 -43.72 15.08 10.51
N VAL A 4 -42.81 16.03 10.76
CA VAL A 4 -41.68 16.29 9.86
C VAL A 4 -40.59 15.25 10.15
N THR A 5 -40.57 14.15 9.39
CA THR A 5 -39.60 13.04 9.50
C THR A 5 -38.14 13.43 9.24
N ARG A 6 -37.86 14.68 8.80
CA ARG A 6 -36.48 15.15 8.54
C ARG A 6 -35.60 15.25 9.78
N ARG A 7 -36.17 15.35 10.99
CA ARG A 7 -35.40 15.45 12.24
C ARG A 7 -34.90 14.10 12.78
N ALA A 8 -35.46 12.98 12.30
CA ALA A 8 -35.10 11.65 12.76
C ALA A 8 -33.69 11.20 12.31
N LEU A 9 -33.16 11.77 11.22
CA LEU A 9 -31.81 11.45 10.71
C LEU A 9 -30.73 12.39 11.26
N SER A 10 -31.09 13.55 11.82
CA SER A 10 -30.11 14.51 12.39
C SER A 10 -29.48 14.03 13.70
N THR A 11 -30.04 13.01 14.36
CA THR A 11 -29.45 12.38 15.55
C THR A 11 -28.60 11.16 15.24
N LEU A 12 -28.69 10.61 14.02
CA LEU A 12 -27.92 9.43 13.59
C LEU A 12 -26.50 9.81 13.14
N ILE A 13 -26.32 11.03 12.63
CA ILE A 13 -25.03 11.52 12.15
C ILE A 13 -24.37 12.29 13.29
N PRO A 14 -23.34 11.73 13.95
CA PRO A 14 -22.64 12.45 14.99
C PRO A 14 -22.05 13.75 14.43
N PRO A 15 -21.99 14.84 15.21
CA PRO A 15 -21.43 16.11 14.77
C PRO A 15 -19.98 15.92 14.32
N LYS A 16 -19.47 16.80 13.45
CA LYS A 16 -18.07 16.78 13.02
C LYS A 16 -17.16 17.02 14.24
N VAL A 17 -16.70 15.92 14.83
CA VAL A 17 -15.75 15.90 15.92
C VAL A 17 -14.35 16.06 15.35
N ALA A 18 -13.55 16.97 15.90
CA ALA A 18 -12.19 17.25 15.42
C ALA A 18 -11.27 16.01 15.49
N SER A 19 -11.60 15.05 16.35
CA SER A 19 -10.90 13.77 16.49
C SER A 19 -11.78 12.80 17.28
N PRO A 20 -12.16 11.63 16.73
CA PRO A 20 -12.86 10.59 17.48
C PRO A 20 -12.07 10.11 18.71
N LYS A 21 -10.73 10.16 18.65
CA LYS A 21 -9.83 9.75 19.74
C LYS A 21 -9.79 10.73 20.91
N ALA A 22 -10.26 11.96 20.73
CA ALA A 22 -10.27 12.99 21.78
C ALA A 22 -11.53 12.94 22.65
N ILE A 23 -12.55 12.17 22.27
CA ILE A 23 -13.81 12.06 22.98
C ILE A 23 -13.64 11.04 24.11
N GLY A 24 -13.80 11.48 25.36
CA GLY A 24 -13.69 10.62 26.56
C GLY A 24 -12.26 10.33 27.02
N ALA A 25 -11.23 10.82 26.31
CA ALA A 25 -9.86 10.71 26.76
C ALA A 25 -9.60 11.70 27.91
N ASN A 26 -8.99 11.21 29.01
CA ASN A 26 -8.57 12.07 30.11
C ASN A 26 -7.62 13.16 29.57
N PRO A 27 -7.93 14.46 29.76
CA PRO A 27 -7.11 15.57 29.26
C PRO A 27 -5.66 15.51 29.76
N ASP A 28 -5.41 14.94 30.95
CA ASP A 28 -4.06 14.80 31.49
C ASP A 28 -3.28 13.68 30.81
N ALA A 29 -3.94 12.57 30.47
CA ALA A 29 -3.32 11.51 29.67
C ALA A 29 -2.93 12.03 28.27
N LEU A 30 -3.77 12.87 27.65
CA LEU A 30 -3.46 13.52 26.37
C LEU A 30 -2.28 14.50 26.47
N ARG A 31 -2.17 15.27 27.56
CA ARG A 31 -1.01 16.14 27.82
C ARG A 31 0.25 15.32 27.98
N MET A 32 0.21 14.24 28.77
CA MET A 32 1.35 13.35 28.95
C MET A 32 1.79 12.69 27.64
N GLN A 33 0.86 12.22 26.81
CA GLN A 33 1.19 11.68 25.48
C GLN A 33 1.85 12.72 24.57
N ARG A 34 1.45 13.99 24.61
CA ARG A 34 2.08 15.05 23.83
C ARG A 34 3.51 15.32 24.27
N VAL A 35 3.77 15.30 25.58
CA VAL A 35 5.13 15.48 26.13
C VAL A 35 6.03 14.31 25.74
N VAL A 36 5.55 13.07 25.88
CA VAL A 36 6.31 11.88 25.45
C VAL A 36 6.57 11.92 23.95
N ASN A 37 5.55 12.21 23.14
CA ASN A 37 5.69 12.35 21.69
C ASN A 37 6.67 13.46 21.28
N PHE A 38 6.71 14.56 22.02
CA PHE A 38 7.67 15.64 21.79
C PHE A 38 9.10 15.12 21.97
N TYR A 39 9.38 14.45 23.09
CA TYR A 39 10.72 13.92 23.37
C TYR A 39 11.11 12.73 22.48
N GLU A 40 10.14 11.92 22.07
CA GLU A 40 10.35 10.84 21.11
C GLU A 40 10.74 11.38 19.73
N LYS A 41 10.12 12.48 19.32
CA LYS A 41 10.30 13.12 18.01
C LYS A 41 11.32 14.27 18.02
N LEU A 42 12.14 14.41 19.07
CA LEU A 42 13.31 15.27 18.96
C LEU A 42 14.05 14.88 17.68
N PRO A 43 14.55 15.85 16.88
CA PRO A 43 15.26 15.56 15.63
C PRO A 43 16.51 14.73 15.91
N ARG A 44 16.33 13.41 15.99
CA ARG A 44 17.38 12.43 15.79
C ARG A 44 17.66 12.53 14.29
N GLY A 45 18.94 12.63 13.92
CA GLY A 45 19.34 12.81 12.51
C GLY A 45 18.64 11.83 11.57
N PRO A 46 18.70 12.06 10.24
CA PRO A 46 17.94 11.29 9.27
C PRO A 46 18.08 9.79 9.53
N ALA A 47 16.94 9.10 9.63
CA ALA A 47 16.91 7.67 9.88
C ALA A 47 17.78 6.96 8.83
N PRO A 48 18.62 5.99 9.22
CA PRO A 48 19.50 5.31 8.28
C PRO A 48 18.67 4.67 7.17
N GLU A 49 19.10 4.86 5.92
CA GLU A 49 18.41 4.25 4.77
C GLU A 49 18.38 2.73 4.96
N VAL A 50 17.17 2.15 4.85
CA VAL A 50 16.97 0.72 5.02
C VAL A 50 17.76 0.00 3.93
N LYS A 51 18.86 -0.65 4.32
CA LYS A 51 19.68 -1.43 3.39
C LYS A 51 18.85 -2.60 2.88
N ALA A 52 18.63 -2.63 1.58
CA ALA A 52 17.93 -3.72 0.93
C ALA A 52 18.68 -5.05 1.14
N THR A 53 18.05 -5.98 1.84
CA THR A 53 18.53 -7.35 2.01
C THR A 53 17.78 -8.31 1.07
N GLY A 54 18.47 -9.38 0.66
CA GLY A 54 17.92 -10.38 -0.25
C GLY A 54 17.80 -9.92 -1.72
N LEU A 55 17.46 -10.86 -2.60
CA LEU A 55 17.37 -10.61 -4.05
C LEU A 55 16.20 -9.67 -4.39
N LEU A 56 15.01 -9.92 -3.80
CA LEU A 56 13.83 -9.10 -4.01
C LEU A 56 13.99 -7.70 -3.40
N GLY A 57 14.60 -7.58 -2.22
CA GLY A 57 14.86 -6.27 -1.60
C GLY A 57 15.79 -5.42 -2.45
N ARG A 58 16.83 -6.00 -3.06
CA ARG A 58 17.73 -5.29 -3.98
C ARG A 58 17.00 -4.82 -5.25
N TYR A 59 16.15 -5.66 -5.82
CA TYR A 59 15.33 -5.29 -6.96
C TYR A 59 14.35 -4.16 -6.61
N GLN A 60 13.69 -4.25 -5.45
CA GLN A 60 12.79 -3.23 -4.95
C GLN A 60 13.52 -1.89 -4.75
N ALA A 61 14.67 -1.88 -4.07
CA ALA A 61 15.43 -0.65 -3.86
C ALA A 61 15.90 -0.01 -5.17
N LYS A 62 16.25 -0.82 -6.18
CA LYS A 62 16.72 -0.34 -7.49
C LYS A 62 15.60 0.26 -8.35
N HIS A 63 14.38 -0.27 -8.28
CA HIS A 63 13.31 0.10 -9.21
C HIS A 63 12.12 0.85 -8.59
N PHE A 64 11.93 0.73 -7.28
CA PHE A 64 10.82 1.33 -6.51
C PHE A 64 11.29 2.20 -5.33
N GLY A 65 12.61 2.33 -5.14
CA GLY A 65 13.19 3.18 -4.10
C GLY A 65 13.23 4.65 -4.48
N LYS A 66 14.33 5.32 -4.15
CA LYS A 66 14.52 6.77 -4.33
C LYS A 66 14.36 7.26 -5.77
N ASN A 67 14.62 6.39 -6.76
CA ASN A 67 14.47 6.66 -8.19
C ASN A 67 13.47 5.67 -8.80
N PRO A 68 12.17 5.91 -8.70
CA PRO A 68 11.17 5.02 -9.27
C PRO A 68 11.33 4.96 -10.79
N SER A 69 11.36 3.75 -11.34
CA SER A 69 11.56 3.52 -12.77
C SER A 69 10.45 2.62 -13.31
N GLY A 70 10.01 2.85 -14.55
CA GLY A 70 9.03 2.00 -15.24
C GLY A 70 9.55 0.63 -15.68
N LYS A 71 10.84 0.34 -15.48
CA LYS A 71 11.47 -0.95 -15.86
C LYS A 71 10.75 -2.21 -15.33
N PRO A 72 10.16 -2.23 -14.12
CA PRO A 72 9.38 -3.39 -13.65
C PRO A 72 8.21 -3.76 -14.55
N ILE A 73 7.60 -2.77 -15.22
CA ILE A 73 6.52 -3.01 -16.19
C ILE A 73 7.08 -3.77 -17.40
N LEU A 74 8.24 -3.35 -17.91
CA LEU A 74 8.91 -4.04 -19.02
C LEU A 74 9.36 -5.45 -18.62
N HIS A 75 9.86 -5.63 -17.39
CA HIS A 75 10.20 -6.95 -16.87
C HIS A 75 8.98 -7.87 -16.78
N ALA A 76 7.82 -7.36 -16.35
CA ALA A 76 6.58 -8.12 -16.30
C ALA A 76 6.09 -8.52 -17.69
N ILE A 77 6.11 -7.60 -18.66
CA ILE A 77 5.75 -7.88 -20.06
C ILE A 77 6.69 -8.94 -20.64
N GLY A 78 8.01 -8.77 -20.46
CA GLY A 78 9.00 -9.74 -20.93
C GLY A 78 8.80 -11.12 -20.32
N PHE A 79 8.51 -11.20 -19.02
CA PHE A 79 8.20 -12.45 -18.34
C PHE A 79 6.96 -13.14 -18.94
N LEU A 80 5.88 -12.39 -19.15
CA LEU A 80 4.66 -12.92 -19.76
C LEU A 80 4.89 -13.44 -21.18
N LEU A 81 5.67 -12.73 -22.00
CA LEU A 81 5.99 -13.17 -23.36
C LEU A 81 6.80 -14.47 -23.37
N VAL A 82 7.82 -14.58 -22.51
CA VAL A 82 8.65 -15.79 -22.42
C VAL A 82 7.83 -16.98 -21.94
N VAL A 83 7.06 -16.81 -20.87
CA VAL A 83 6.20 -17.87 -20.33
C VAL A 83 5.12 -18.26 -21.34
N GLY A 84 4.46 -17.29 -21.96
CA GLY A 84 3.44 -17.53 -22.98
C GLY A 84 3.99 -18.26 -24.21
N TYR A 85 5.18 -17.88 -24.69
CA TYR A 85 5.84 -18.59 -25.78
C TYR A 85 6.23 -20.02 -25.37
N ALA A 86 6.78 -20.22 -24.17
CA ALA A 86 7.12 -21.55 -23.69
C ALA A 86 5.88 -22.46 -23.58
N GLN A 87 4.76 -21.94 -23.08
CA GLN A 87 3.48 -22.66 -23.05
C GLN A 87 3.00 -22.99 -24.46
N ASN A 88 2.94 -22.01 -25.36
CA ASN A 88 2.52 -22.21 -26.73
C ASN A 88 3.41 -23.24 -27.46
N TYR A 89 4.72 -23.20 -27.20
CA TYR A 89 5.66 -24.16 -27.73
C TYR A 89 5.39 -25.57 -27.21
N TYR A 90 5.22 -25.72 -25.90
CA TYR A 90 5.00 -27.01 -25.27
C TYR A 90 3.67 -27.66 -25.67
N PHE A 91 2.58 -26.89 -25.70
CA PHE A 91 1.23 -27.41 -25.94
C PHE A 91 0.80 -27.42 -27.40
N HIS A 92 1.38 -26.58 -28.26
CA HIS A 92 0.93 -26.40 -29.64
C HIS A 92 2.08 -26.65 -30.62
N LEU A 93 3.14 -25.81 -30.61
CA LEU A 93 4.13 -25.82 -31.70
C LEU A 93 4.98 -27.10 -31.75
N ARG A 94 5.24 -27.77 -30.62
CA ARG A 94 6.02 -29.01 -30.60
C ARG A 94 5.33 -30.17 -31.33
N HIS A 95 4.01 -30.15 -31.41
CA HIS A 95 3.24 -31.25 -32.01
C HIS A 95 3.02 -31.09 -33.52
N HIS A 96 3.17 -29.88 -34.07
CA HIS A 96 3.02 -29.61 -35.51
C HIS A 96 4.08 -30.26 -36.41
N LYS A 97 5.25 -30.64 -35.87
CA LYS A 97 6.30 -31.31 -36.68
C LYS A 97 6.10 -32.82 -36.80
N ASN A 98 5.42 -33.45 -35.85
CA ASN A 98 5.40 -34.92 -35.72
C ASN A 98 4.01 -35.55 -35.89
N ASN A 99 2.92 -34.77 -36.01
CA ASN A 99 1.58 -35.28 -36.31
C ASN A 99 0.86 -34.31 -37.27
N ALA A 100 0.11 -34.86 -38.23
CA ALA A 100 -0.84 -34.08 -39.03
C ALA A 100 -2.04 -33.68 -38.16
N HIS A 101 -2.56 -32.47 -38.39
CA HIS A 101 -3.65 -31.86 -37.64
C HIS A 101 -4.94 -32.68 -37.66
#